data_AF-A0A382Z0Q6-F1
#
_entry.id   AF-A0A382Z0Q6-F1
#
_cell.length_a   1.000
_cell.length_b   1.000
_cell.length_c   1.000
_cell.angle_alpha   90.00
_cell.angle_beta   90.00
_cell.angle_gamma   90.00
#
_symmetry.space_group_name_H-M   'P 1'
#
loop_
_entity.id
_entity.type
_entity.pdbx_description
1 polymer ?
#
loop_
_entity_poly.entity_id
_entity_poly.type
_entity_poly.pdbx_seq_one_letter_code
_entity_poly.pdbx_strand_id
1 'polypeptide(L)' 'MAKEEALEFQGEVTELLPNAMFRVKLENEHEILAHT' A
#
# COMPACT_ATOMS: atom_id res chain seq x y z
N MET A 1 -18.83 -11.62 -16.10
CA MET A 1 -17.93 -10.47 -15.94
C MET A 1 -17.20 -10.70 -14.65
N ALA A 2 -15.96 -11.19 -14.73
CA ALA A 2 -15.20 -11.62 -13.56
C ALA A 2 -14.84 -10.38 -12.73
N LYS A 3 -15.17 -10.42 -11.45
CA LYS A 3 -14.79 -9.39 -10.49
C LYS A 3 -13.28 -9.38 -10.42
N GLU A 4 -12.66 -8.22 -10.58
CA GLU A 4 -11.21 -8.10 -10.40
C GLU A 4 -10.85 -8.51 -8.97
N GLU A 5 -9.94 -9.47 -8.85
CA GLU A 5 -9.41 -9.91 -7.57
C GLU A 5 -8.46 -8.85 -7.02
N ALA A 6 -8.42 -8.71 -5.70
CA ALA A 6 -7.46 -7.81 -5.06
C ALA A 6 -6.04 -8.32 -5.35
N LEU A 7 -5.19 -7.44 -5.88
CA LEU A 7 -3.76 -7.70 -6.05
C LEU A 7 -3.04 -7.46 -4.72
N GLU A 8 -2.32 -8.48 -4.26
CA GLU A 8 -1.49 -8.40 -3.06
C GLU A 8 -0.05 -8.08 -3.45
N PHE A 9 0.55 -7.09 -2.78
CA PHE A 9 1.94 -6.68 -2.99
C PHE A 9 2.67 -6.61 -1.66
N GLN A 10 3.96 -6.95 -1.69
CA GLN A 10 4.85 -6.71 -0.57
C GLN A 10 5.44 -5.30 -0.67
N GLY A 11 5.52 -4.62 0.47
CA GLY A 11 6.09 -3.29 0.57
C GLY A 11 6.52 -2.99 2.00
N GLU A 12 7.42 -2.01 2.13
CA GLU A 12 7.97 -1.57 3.41
C GLU A 12 7.29 -0.27 3.86
N VAL A 13 6.89 -0.18 5.13
CA VAL A 13 6.32 1.04 5.70
C VAL A 13 7.45 2.05 5.88
N THR A 14 7.38 3.18 5.17
CA THR A 14 8.41 4.22 5.20
C THR A 14 8.06 5.38 6.13
N GLU A 15 6.77 5.74 6.22
CA GLU A 15 6.32 6.85 7.08
C GLU A 15 4.96 6.57 7.72
N LEU A 16 4.79 7.09 8.94
CA LEU A 16 3.52 7.12 9.66
C LEU A 16 2.82 8.45 9.41
N LEU A 17 1.57 8.40 8.94
CA LEU A 17 0.77 9.59 8.68
C LEU A 17 -0.36 9.77 9.71
N PRO A 18 -0.82 11.01 9.93
CA PRO A 18 -2.03 11.25 10.71
C PRO A 18 -3.24 10.53 10.07
N ASN A 19 -4.25 10.20 10.88
CA ASN A 19 -5.43 9.41 10.52
C ASN A 19 -5.20 7.90 10.29
N ALA A 20 -4.20 7.31 10.95
CA ALA A 20 -3.91 5.87 10.84
C ALA A 20 -3.63 5.42 9.39
N MET A 21 -3.02 6.31 8.60
CA MET A 21 -2.54 6.05 7.26
C MET A 21 -1.04 5.76 7.29
N PHE A 22 -0.57 4.93 6.37
CA PHE A 22 0.82 4.51 6.27
C PHE A 22 1.32 4.81 4.86
N ARG A 23 2.48 5.43 4.73
CA ARG A 23 3.20 5.45 3.46
C ARG A 23 3.95 4.14 3.34
N VAL A 24 3.68 3.40 2.28
CA VAL A 24 4.33 2.13 1.98
C VAL A 24 5.07 2.26 0.67
N LYS A 25 6.36 1.91 0.66
CA LYS A 25 7.15 1.83 -0.55
C LYS A 25 7.17 0.38 -1.03
N LEU A 26 6.70 0.18 -2.24
CA LEU A 26 6.71 -1.10 -2.92
C LEU A 26 8.09 -1.36 -3.56
N GLU A 27 8.40 -2.62 -3.82
CA GLU A 27 9.67 -3.03 -4.45
C GLU A 27 9.85 -2.48 -5.89
N ASN A 28 8.74 -2.13 -6.54
CA ASN A 28 8.74 -1.51 -7.87
C ASN A 28 9.01 0.02 -7.82
N GLU A 29 9.53 0.53 -6.71
CA GLU A 29 9.84 1.94 -6.45
C GLU A 29 8.62 2.87 -6.37
N HIS A 30 7.40 2.33 -6.42
CA HIS A 30 6.19 3.12 -6.21
C HIS A 30 5.87 3.30 -4.73
N GLU A 31 5.42 4.50 -4.38
CA GLU A 31 4.88 4.78 -3.05
C GLU A 31 3.36 4.75 -3.08
N ILE A 32 2.77 4.06 -2.10
CA ILE A 32 1.33 3.97 -1.93
C ILE A 32 0.94 4.42 -0.52
N LEU A 33 -0.35 4.76 -0.37
CA LEU A 33 -0.96 5.01 0.92
C LEU A 33 -1.78 3.79 1.32
N ALA A 34 -1.45 3.20 2.45
CA ALA A 34 -2.16 2.07 3.02
C ALA A 34 -2.92 2.52 4.27
N HIS A 35 -4.05 1.87 4.52
CA HIS A 35 -4.80 1.94 5.77
C HIS A 35 -5.15 0.53 6.23
N THR A 36 -5.49 0.38 7.51
CA THR A 36 -5.97 -0.88 8.08
C THR A 36 -7.43 -1.12 7.74
#